data_AF-A0A6G3XN02-F1
#
_entry.id   AF-A0A6G3XN02-F1
#
_cell.length_a   1.000
_cell.length_b   1.000
_cell.length_c   1.000
_cell.angle_alpha   90.00
_cell.angle_beta   90.00
_cell.angle_gamma   90.00
#
_symmetry.space_group_name_H-M   'P 1'
#
loop_
_entity.id
_entity.type
_entity.pdbx_description
1 polymer ?
#
loop_
_entity_poly.entity_id
_entity_poly.type
_entity_poly.pdbx_seq_one_letter_code
_entity_poly.pdbx_strand_id
1 'polypeptide(L)'
;AATPVRIPVADGAKGQKLPGMPSAFDPDATEVTCTPASREKARKQDWSRQRLDLDRLHRHGTGTGVTVALIGTGVAPGAAGLDGRVTAQGEAGDDCVGHGTFLAGLIAGSGGDTPRLAGVAPDAEILALRGTDRRGR
;
A
#
# COMPACT_ATOMS: atom_id res chain seq x y z
N ALA A 1 -29.24 2.97 -0.36
CA ALA A 1 -27.83 2.91 -0.79
C ALA A 1 -27.05 3.85 0.12
N ALA A 2 -26.22 3.31 1.02
CA ALA A 2 -25.41 4.12 1.92
C ALA A 2 -24.23 4.73 1.16
N THR A 3 -24.03 6.03 1.31
CA THR A 3 -22.92 6.78 0.72
C THR A 3 -21.62 6.25 1.31
N PRO A 4 -20.59 5.88 0.51
CA PRO A 4 -19.32 5.46 1.06
C PRO A 4 -18.72 6.59 1.91
N VAL A 5 -18.19 6.25 3.09
CA VAL A 5 -17.46 7.16 3.97
C VAL A 5 -16.32 7.77 3.16
N ARG A 6 -16.44 9.04 2.81
CA ARG A 6 -15.40 9.78 2.08
C ARG A 6 -14.26 10.07 3.03
N ILE A 7 -13.23 9.24 3.00
CA ILE A 7 -11.94 9.56 3.63
C ILE A 7 -11.41 10.84 2.98
N PRO A 8 -10.99 11.86 3.76
CA PRO A 8 -10.41 13.07 3.21
C PRO A 8 -9.17 12.68 2.42
N VAL A 9 -9.23 12.97 1.14
CA VAL A 9 -8.15 12.65 0.23
C VAL A 9 -7.17 13.80 0.25
N ALA A 10 -5.88 13.53 0.29
CA ALA A 10 -4.88 14.58 0.39
C ALA A 10 -4.83 15.40 -0.91
N ASP A 11 -5.48 16.58 -0.88
CA ASP A 11 -5.65 17.45 -2.04
C ASP A 11 -4.41 18.31 -2.27
N GLY A 12 -3.68 18.01 -3.34
CA GLY A 12 -2.69 18.91 -3.91
C GLY A 12 -3.14 19.31 -5.31
N ALA A 13 -3.42 20.60 -5.55
CA ALA A 13 -3.84 21.15 -6.85
C ALA A 13 -2.83 20.92 -8.00
N LYS A 14 -1.67 20.33 -7.72
CA LYS A 14 -0.61 19.97 -8.70
C LYS A 14 -0.08 18.52 -8.58
N GLY A 15 -0.65 17.68 -7.70
CA GLY A 15 -0.15 16.33 -7.39
C GLY A 15 -1.10 15.19 -7.81
N GLN A 16 -0.61 13.94 -7.80
CA GLN A 16 -1.46 12.75 -7.93
C GLN A 16 -2.29 12.58 -6.66
N LYS A 17 -3.61 12.41 -6.84
CA LYS A 17 -4.54 12.09 -5.77
C LYS A 17 -4.61 10.57 -5.63
N LEU A 18 -4.19 10.02 -4.50
CA LEU A 18 -4.33 8.59 -4.21
C LEU A 18 -5.68 8.34 -3.55
N PRO A 19 -6.40 7.24 -3.86
CA PRO A 19 -7.63 6.90 -3.16
C PRO A 19 -7.31 6.64 -1.68
N GLY A 20 -8.19 7.08 -0.79
CA GLY A 20 -8.15 6.63 0.60
C GLY A 20 -8.52 5.16 0.63
N MET A 21 -7.59 4.29 1.01
CA MET A 21 -7.85 2.87 1.16
C MET A 21 -8.45 2.61 2.55
N PRO A 22 -9.65 2.01 2.66
CA PRO A 22 -10.24 1.70 3.95
C PRO A 22 -9.44 0.60 4.64
N SER A 23 -9.30 0.65 5.96
CA SER A 23 -8.64 -0.40 6.74
C SER A 23 -9.56 -1.59 7.06
N ALA A 24 -10.87 -1.43 6.85
CA ALA A 24 -11.88 -2.46 7.08
C ALA A 24 -13.08 -2.27 6.14
N PHE A 25 -13.81 -3.36 5.88
CA PHE A 25 -15.12 -3.28 5.25
C PHE A 25 -16.21 -2.82 6.22
N ASP A 26 -17.33 -2.38 5.65
CA ASP A 26 -18.54 -2.02 6.40
C ASP A 26 -18.95 -3.20 7.32
N PRO A 27 -19.11 -2.96 8.63
CA PRO A 27 -19.44 -4.02 9.55
C PRO A 27 -20.81 -4.66 9.31
N ASP A 28 -21.73 -3.93 8.68
CA ASP A 28 -23.11 -4.36 8.44
C ASP A 28 -23.31 -4.97 7.04
N ALA A 29 -22.25 -5.07 6.23
CA ALA A 29 -22.32 -5.66 4.90
C ALA A 29 -22.53 -7.18 4.95
N THR A 30 -23.65 -7.62 4.38
CA THR A 30 -24.04 -9.04 4.25
C THR A 30 -23.14 -9.80 3.27
N GLU A 31 -22.70 -9.16 2.19
CA GLU A 31 -21.76 -9.71 1.21
C GLU A 31 -20.50 -8.86 1.14
N VAL A 32 -19.34 -9.52 1.06
CA VAL A 32 -18.04 -8.88 0.89
C VAL A 32 -17.37 -9.45 -0.34
N THR A 33 -17.12 -8.57 -1.31
CA THR A 33 -16.26 -8.84 -2.46
C THR A 33 -14.91 -8.20 -2.17
N CYS A 34 -13.83 -8.97 -2.34
CA CYS A 34 -12.48 -8.43 -2.11
C CYS A 34 -12.18 -7.26 -3.05
N THR A 35 -11.43 -6.29 -2.55
CA THR A 35 -11.01 -5.12 -3.32
C THR A 35 -10.14 -5.57 -4.49
N PRO A 36 -10.56 -5.33 -5.75
CA PRO A 36 -9.76 -5.74 -6.90
C PRO A 36 -8.51 -4.85 -7.04
N ALA A 37 -7.50 -5.35 -7.74
CA ALA A 37 -6.34 -4.55 -8.11
C ALA A 37 -6.78 -3.28 -8.90
N SER A 38 -6.13 -2.16 -8.60
CA SER A 38 -6.39 -0.91 -9.32
C SER A 38 -6.07 -1.06 -10.81
N ARG A 39 -6.98 -0.58 -11.66
CA ARG A 39 -6.76 -0.46 -13.11
C ARG A 39 -6.02 0.83 -13.47
N GLU A 40 -5.98 1.78 -12.54
CA GLU A 40 -5.31 3.06 -12.70
C GLU A 40 -3.89 3.01 -12.15
N LYS A 41 -2.94 3.53 -12.92
CA LYS A 41 -1.55 3.72 -12.50
C LYS A 41 -1.32 5.18 -12.14
N ALA A 42 -0.66 5.41 -11.01
CA ALA A 42 -0.16 6.74 -10.67
C ALA A 42 0.83 7.21 -11.74
N ARG A 43 0.71 8.47 -12.17
CA ARG A 43 1.58 9.05 -13.21
C ARG A 43 2.53 10.12 -12.68
N LYS A 44 2.24 10.63 -11.48
CA LYS A 44 2.98 11.72 -10.83
C LYS A 44 3.10 11.43 -9.34
N GLN A 45 4.09 12.04 -8.70
CA GLN A 45 4.22 12.04 -7.25
C GLN A 45 3.01 12.70 -6.59
N ASP A 46 2.51 12.13 -5.50
CA ASP A 46 1.65 12.86 -4.58
C ASP A 46 2.46 13.91 -3.79
N TRP A 47 1.76 14.85 -3.15
CA TRP A 47 2.42 15.97 -2.46
C TRP A 47 3.30 15.51 -1.29
N SER A 48 2.97 14.40 -0.62
CA SER A 48 3.69 13.94 0.57
C SER A 48 5.07 13.42 0.18
N ARG A 49 5.16 12.67 -0.94
CA ARG A 49 6.43 12.23 -1.52
C ARG A 49 7.31 13.40 -1.96
N GLN A 50 6.71 14.42 -2.57
CA GLN A 50 7.45 15.64 -2.96
C GLN A 50 7.98 16.38 -1.74
N ARG A 51 7.20 16.46 -0.66
CA ARG A 51 7.60 17.13 0.58
C ARG A 51 8.70 16.39 1.34
N LEU A 52 8.72 15.06 1.26
CA LEU A 52 9.77 14.22 1.86
C LEU A 52 11.05 14.16 1.00
N ASP A 53 11.00 14.60 -0.25
CA ASP A 53 12.10 14.55 -1.22
C ASP A 53 12.74 13.15 -1.27
N LEU A 54 11.92 12.13 -1.58
CA LEU A 54 12.37 10.73 -1.57
C LEU A 54 13.52 10.48 -2.56
N ASP A 55 13.55 11.20 -3.69
CA ASP A 55 14.67 11.15 -4.65
C ASP A 55 16.01 11.55 -3.99
N ARG A 56 15.99 12.47 -3.02
CA ARG A 56 17.16 12.81 -2.21
C ARG A 56 17.41 11.81 -1.09
N LEU A 57 16.36 11.32 -0.43
CA LEU A 57 16.48 10.32 0.64
C LEU A 57 17.16 9.04 0.14
N HIS A 58 16.78 8.55 -1.04
CA HIS A 58 17.30 7.31 -1.62
C HIS A 58 18.79 7.37 -1.95
N ARG A 59 19.38 8.56 -2.08
CA ARG A 59 20.85 8.71 -2.19
C ARG A 59 21.59 8.40 -0.89
N HIS A 60 20.88 8.40 0.24
CA HIS A 60 21.43 8.06 1.55
C HIS A 60 21.10 6.62 1.95
N GLY A 61 19.96 6.09 1.50
CA GLY A 61 19.61 4.70 1.71
C GLY A 61 18.24 4.34 1.15
N THR A 62 18.10 3.08 0.74
CA THR A 62 16.90 2.51 0.13
C THR A 62 16.25 1.41 0.97
N GLY A 63 16.83 1.09 2.14
CA GLY A 63 16.33 0.06 3.05
C GLY A 63 16.94 -1.33 2.87
N THR A 64 18.01 -1.47 2.08
CA THR A 64 18.72 -2.75 1.93
C THR A 64 19.09 -3.35 3.28
N GLY A 65 18.75 -4.63 3.48
CA GLY A 65 19.01 -5.36 4.73
C GLY A 65 18.06 -5.02 5.88
N VAL A 66 17.04 -4.18 5.64
CA VAL A 66 15.98 -3.88 6.60
C VAL A 66 14.75 -4.71 6.28
N THR A 67 14.18 -5.34 7.30
CA THR A 67 12.86 -5.97 7.22
C THR A 67 11.84 -5.13 7.99
N VAL A 68 10.75 -4.78 7.32
CA VAL A 68 9.62 -4.05 7.90
C VAL A 68 8.49 -5.04 8.18
N ALA A 69 8.15 -5.23 9.44
CA ALA A 69 6.97 -5.99 9.82
C ALA A 69 5.71 -5.14 9.56
N LEU A 70 4.86 -5.60 8.64
CA LEU A 70 3.58 -4.95 8.36
C LEU A 70 2.45 -5.76 8.99
N ILE A 71 1.87 -5.22 10.05
CA ILE A 71 0.79 -5.83 10.82
C ILE A 71 -0.53 -5.18 10.37
N GLY A 72 -1.44 -5.96 9.77
CA GLY A 72 -2.70 -5.40 9.28
C GLY A 72 -3.60 -6.41 8.57
N THR A 73 -4.25 -5.98 7.49
CA THR A 73 -5.25 -6.77 6.75
C THR A 73 -4.68 -7.94 5.94
N GLY A 74 -3.36 -7.99 5.81
CA GLY A 74 -2.60 -8.88 4.93
C GLY A 74 -1.82 -8.07 3.88
N VAL A 75 -1.02 -8.76 3.07
CA VAL A 75 -0.32 -8.20 1.90
C VAL A 75 -0.36 -9.25 0.80
N ALA A 76 -0.83 -8.88 -0.38
CA ALA A 76 -0.74 -9.73 -1.56
C ALA A 76 0.71 -9.75 -2.11
N PRO A 77 1.48 -10.85 -1.99
CA PRO A 77 2.91 -10.86 -2.33
C PRO A 77 3.17 -10.67 -3.84
N GLY A 78 2.23 -11.09 -4.69
CA GLY A 78 2.30 -10.93 -6.15
C GLY A 78 1.70 -9.62 -6.66
N ALA A 79 1.47 -8.63 -5.79
CA ALA A 79 1.03 -7.32 -6.23
C ALA A 79 2.15 -6.62 -7.01
N ALA A 80 1.79 -5.99 -8.13
CA ALA A 80 2.76 -5.37 -9.02
C ALA A 80 3.68 -4.38 -8.28
N GLY A 81 4.99 -4.57 -8.42
CA GLY A 81 5.97 -3.73 -7.74
C GLY A 81 6.26 -4.13 -6.29
N LEU A 82 5.75 -5.27 -5.82
CA LEU A 82 6.14 -5.94 -4.56
C LEU A 82 6.79 -7.32 -4.79
N ASP A 83 7.00 -7.69 -6.06
CA ASP A 83 7.46 -9.01 -6.43
C ASP A 83 8.83 -9.35 -5.80
N GLY A 84 8.87 -10.48 -5.09
CA GLY A 84 10.07 -11.05 -4.49
C GLY A 84 10.49 -10.45 -3.14
N ARG A 85 9.80 -9.42 -2.63
CA ARG A 85 10.16 -8.71 -1.38
C ARG A 85 9.17 -8.86 -0.23
N VAL A 86 8.13 -9.66 -0.39
CA VAL A 86 7.10 -9.89 0.63
C VAL A 86 7.16 -11.33 1.09
N THR A 87 7.46 -11.53 2.38
CA THR A 87 7.26 -12.80 3.07
C THR A 87 6.00 -12.68 3.92
N ALA A 88 5.04 -13.58 3.72
CA ALA A 88 3.79 -13.57 4.47
C ALA A 88 3.69 -14.78 5.41
N GLN A 89 3.24 -14.55 6.64
CA GLN A 89 3.03 -15.60 7.63
C GLN A 89 1.55 -16.01 7.70
N GLY A 90 1.29 -17.31 7.46
CA GLY A 90 -0.07 -17.86 7.48
C GLY A 90 -1.01 -17.13 6.53
N GLU A 91 -2.19 -16.76 7.03
CA GLU A 91 -3.22 -16.06 6.27
C GLU A 91 -2.87 -14.60 5.91
N ALA A 92 -1.69 -14.10 6.28
CA ALA A 92 -1.27 -12.73 5.96
C ALA A 92 -1.00 -12.52 4.46
N GLY A 93 -0.90 -13.59 3.66
CA GLY A 93 -0.70 -13.51 2.20
C GLY A 93 -1.98 -13.20 1.40
N ASP A 94 -3.16 -13.33 2.02
CA ASP A 94 -4.44 -12.87 1.45
C ASP A 94 -4.75 -11.48 1.98
N ASP A 95 -5.08 -10.52 1.13
CA ASP A 95 -5.48 -9.16 1.54
C ASP A 95 -6.76 -8.76 0.83
N CYS A 96 -7.88 -9.31 1.31
CA CYS A 96 -9.19 -9.06 0.73
C CYS A 96 -9.60 -7.58 0.85
N VAL A 97 -9.18 -6.87 1.90
CA VAL A 97 -9.45 -5.43 2.08
C VAL A 97 -8.58 -4.58 1.13
N GLY A 98 -7.30 -4.96 0.96
CA GLY A 98 -6.33 -4.29 0.09
C GLY A 98 -5.50 -3.19 0.78
N HIS A 99 -5.79 -2.89 2.06
CA HIS A 99 -5.13 -1.81 2.79
C HIS A 99 -3.65 -2.11 3.06
N GLY A 100 -3.34 -3.31 3.55
CA GLY A 100 -1.96 -3.68 3.82
C GLY A 100 -1.12 -3.78 2.54
N THR A 101 -1.69 -4.26 1.43
CA THR A 101 -1.04 -4.24 0.11
C THR A 101 -0.76 -2.82 -0.37
N PHE A 102 -1.70 -1.90 -0.19
CA PHE A 102 -1.49 -0.48 -0.48
C PHE A 102 -0.35 0.11 0.37
N LEU A 103 -0.34 -0.14 1.68
CA LEU A 103 0.73 0.32 2.58
C LEU A 103 2.09 -0.30 2.22
N ALA A 104 2.14 -1.59 1.88
CA ALA A 104 3.35 -2.26 1.43
C ALA A 104 3.93 -1.57 0.19
N GLY A 105 3.09 -1.16 -0.76
CA GLY A 105 3.50 -0.36 -1.92
C GLY A 105 4.07 1.01 -1.53
N LEU A 106 3.51 1.68 -0.52
CA LEU A 106 4.06 2.94 0.00
C LEU A 106 5.43 2.75 0.66
N ILE A 107 5.62 1.62 1.36
CA ILE A 107 6.87 1.31 2.08
C ILE A 107 7.95 0.87 1.09
N ALA A 108 7.72 -0.22 0.35
CA ALA A 108 8.75 -0.93 -0.41
C ALA A 108 8.41 -1.15 -1.90
N GLY A 109 7.41 -0.44 -2.43
CA GLY A 109 7.08 -0.53 -3.85
C GLY A 109 8.26 -0.16 -4.74
N SER A 110 8.53 -0.91 -5.81
CA SER A 110 9.64 -0.60 -6.72
C SER A 110 9.41 0.65 -7.59
N GLY A 111 8.17 1.14 -7.67
CA GLY A 111 7.76 2.20 -8.60
C GLY A 111 7.58 1.72 -10.06
N GLY A 112 7.88 0.45 -10.34
CA GLY A 112 7.80 -0.13 -11.69
C GLY A 112 8.58 0.69 -12.73
N ASP A 113 7.94 1.00 -13.85
CA ASP A 113 8.51 1.82 -14.94
C ASP A 113 8.67 3.31 -14.58
N THR A 114 8.29 3.70 -13.36
CA THR A 114 8.30 5.08 -12.87
C THR A 114 9.08 5.14 -11.55
N PRO A 115 10.42 5.16 -11.58
CA PRO A 115 11.26 5.07 -10.38
C PRO A 115 10.96 6.11 -9.31
N ARG A 116 10.51 7.32 -9.71
CA ARG A 116 10.09 8.35 -8.75
C ARG A 116 8.96 7.86 -7.85
N LEU A 117 8.09 6.97 -8.33
CA LEU A 117 6.97 6.39 -7.57
C LEU A 117 7.38 5.25 -6.65
N ALA A 118 8.68 4.95 -6.55
CA ALA A 118 9.21 4.00 -5.58
C ALA A 118 8.77 4.35 -4.15
N GLY A 119 8.67 3.31 -3.32
CA GLY A 119 8.37 3.38 -1.90
C GLY A 119 9.38 4.23 -1.13
N VAL A 120 9.09 4.46 0.15
CA VAL A 120 10.04 5.16 1.04
C VAL A 120 11.36 4.38 1.14
N ALA A 121 11.30 3.05 1.21
CA ALA A 121 12.41 2.13 1.30
C ALA A 121 12.26 0.98 0.27
N PRO A 122 12.54 1.23 -1.02
CA PRO A 122 12.24 0.29 -2.11
C PRO A 122 13.04 -1.03 -2.08
N ASP A 123 14.18 -1.05 -1.37
CA ASP A 123 15.02 -2.23 -1.21
C ASP A 123 14.84 -2.92 0.16
N ALA A 124 13.81 -2.52 0.93
CA ALA A 124 13.44 -3.21 2.15
C ALA A 124 12.58 -4.45 1.86
N GLU A 125 12.70 -5.44 2.74
CA GLU A 125 11.84 -6.62 2.77
C GLU A 125 10.61 -6.35 3.64
N ILE A 126 9.44 -6.87 3.25
CA ILE A 126 8.20 -6.81 4.00
C ILE A 126 7.95 -8.18 4.64
N LEU A 127 7.79 -8.20 5.97
CA LEU A 127 7.22 -9.34 6.69
C LEU A 127 5.75 -9.05 6.97
N ALA A 128 4.84 -9.65 6.20
CA ALA A 128 3.41 -9.49 6.39
C ALA A 128 2.91 -10.37 7.54
N LEU A 129 2.29 -9.73 8.53
CA LEU A 129 1.68 -10.37 9.69
C LEU A 129 0.21 -9.99 9.76
N ARG A 130 -0.65 -10.98 9.99
CA ARG A 130 -2.08 -10.75 10.10
C ARG A 130 -2.40 -10.10 11.46
N GLY A 131 -2.93 -8.88 11.41
CA GLY A 131 -3.37 -8.11 12.58
C GLY A 131 -4.89 -7.97 12.69
N THR A 132 -5.63 -8.33 11.65
CA THR A 132 -7.10 -8.26 11.59
C THR A 132 -7.69 -9.54 11.03
N ASP A 133 -9.00 -9.70 11.17
CA ASP A 133 -9.73 -10.68 10.36
C ASP A 133 -9.67 -10.34 8.85
N ARG A 134 -10.25 -11.22 8.01
CA ARG A 134 -10.27 -11.05 6.54
C ARG A 134 -11.04 -9.80 6.09
N ARG A 135 -11.88 -9.23 6.96
CA ARG A 135 -12.68 -8.01 6.71
C ARG A 135 -12.06 -6.75 7.30
N GLY A 136 -10.93 -6.84 8.01
CA GLY A 136 -10.20 -5.72 8.58
C GLY A 136 -10.62 -5.35 10.02
N ARG A 137 -11.30 -6.24 10.75
CA ARG A 137 -11.67 -6.03 12.16
C ARG A 137 -10.64 -6.58 13.13
#